data_AF-A0A8J6VQV0-F1
#
_entry.id   AF-A0A8J6VQV0-F1
#
_cell.length_a   1.000
_cell.length_b   1.000
_cell.length_c   1.000
_cell.angle_alpha   90.00
_cell.angle_beta   90.00
_cell.angle_gamma   90.00
#
_symmetry.space_group_name_H-M   'P 1'
#
loop_
_entity.id
_entity.type
_entity.pdbx_description
1 polymer ?
#
loop_
_entity_poly.entity_id
_entity_poly.type
_entity_poly.pdbx_seq_one_letter_code
_entity_poly.pdbx_strand_id
1 'polypeptide(L)'
;MTSQEALEIVERILPPGTLTSVKTLVFHHSWNGREYRAIAKEAGYDDCYIREAGAELWRSLSEVLQEPVKKKNFRALLKQKFSNQIMM
;
A
#
# COMPACT_ATOMS: atom_id res chain seq x y z
N MET A 1 -12.22 -6.02 5.80
CA MET A 1 -11.06 -5.38 5.16
C MET A 1 -10.32 -6.32 4.21
N THR A 2 -10.79 -6.32 2.97
CA THR A 2 -10.16 -6.86 1.76
C THR A 2 -9.03 -5.93 1.29
N SER A 3 -8.24 -6.34 0.29
CA SER A 3 -7.21 -5.49 -0.33
C SER A 3 -7.82 -4.25 -0.98
N GLN A 4 -9.01 -4.39 -1.56
CA GLN A 4 -9.71 -3.32 -2.26
C GLN A 4 -10.28 -2.28 -1.30
N GLU A 5 -10.97 -2.71 -0.23
CA GLU A 5 -11.43 -1.80 0.84
C GLU A 5 -10.26 -1.03 1.46
N ALA A 6 -9.13 -1.71 1.68
CA ALA A 6 -7.92 -1.08 2.20
C ALA A 6 -7.33 -0.04 1.23
N LEU A 7 -7.40 -0.31 -0.07
CA LEU A 7 -6.91 0.59 -1.11
C LEU A 7 -7.77 1.85 -1.19
N GLU A 8 -9.10 1.72 -1.11
CA GLU A 8 -10.03 2.86 -1.10
C GLU A 8 -9.77 3.78 0.10
N ILE A 9 -9.48 3.22 1.28
CA ILE A 9 -9.08 4.01 2.45
C ILE A 9 -7.76 4.74 2.18
N VAL A 10 -6.77 4.02 1.64
CA VAL A 10 -5.45 4.59 1.33
C VAL A 10 -5.56 5.74 0.31
N GLU A 11 -6.42 5.60 -0.70
CA GLU A 11 -6.68 6.64 -1.69
C GLU A 11 -7.35 7.88 -1.09
N ARG A 12 -8.18 7.72 -0.05
CA ARG A 12 -8.85 8.84 0.65
C ARG A 12 -7.93 9.59 1.60
N ILE A 13 -6.96 8.92 2.21
CA ILE A 13 -6.04 9.55 3.18
C ILE A 13 -4.79 10.13 2.54
N LEU A 14 -4.34 9.57 1.40
CA LEU A 14 -3.18 10.07 0.69
C LEU A 14 -3.54 11.31 -0.15
N PRO A 15 -2.59 12.25 -0.33
CA PRO A 15 -2.79 13.36 -1.26
C PRO A 15 -3.06 12.85 -2.70
N PRO A 16 -3.92 13.54 -3.46
CA PRO A 16 -4.23 13.15 -4.84
C PRO A 16 -2.96 13.08 -5.70
N GLY A 17 -2.86 12.04 -6.53
CA GLY A 17 -1.69 11.79 -7.37
C GLY A 17 -0.54 11.03 -6.69
N THR A 18 -0.61 10.80 -5.37
CA THR A 18 0.41 10.01 -4.65
C THR A 18 0.34 8.53 -5.01
N LEU A 19 -0.87 8.01 -5.21
CA LEU A 19 -1.15 6.61 -5.49
C LEU A 19 -1.19 6.36 -7.01
N THR A 20 -0.02 6.13 -7.60
CA THR A 20 0.11 5.77 -9.02
C THR A 20 -0.30 4.32 -9.27
N SER A 21 -0.54 3.93 -10.54
CA SER A 21 -0.88 2.55 -10.91
C SER A 21 0.13 1.52 -10.38
N VAL A 22 1.41 1.89 -10.36
CA VAL A 22 2.49 1.05 -9.83
C VAL A 22 2.38 0.91 -8.31
N LYS A 23 2.14 2.01 -7.59
CA LYS A 23 1.95 1.98 -6.13
C LYS A 23 0.69 1.20 -5.73
N THR A 24 -0.39 1.32 -6.50
CA THR A 24 -1.61 0.51 -6.34
C THR A 24 -1.33 -0.98 -6.52
N LEU A 25 -0.59 -1.33 -7.57
CA LEU A 25 -0.20 -2.71 -7.85
C LEU A 25 0.69 -3.25 -6.72
N VAL A 26 1.68 -2.47 -6.28
CA VAL A 26 2.54 -2.81 -5.15
C VAL A 26 1.74 -3.01 -3.87
N PHE A 27 0.78 -2.14 -3.57
CA PHE A 27 -0.09 -2.26 -2.40
C PHE A 27 -0.90 -3.56 -2.46
N HIS A 28 -1.58 -3.80 -3.58
CA HIS A 28 -2.44 -4.96 -3.76
C HIS A 28 -1.67 -6.28 -3.64
N HIS A 29 -0.52 -6.40 -4.29
CA HIS A 29 0.28 -7.62 -4.18
C HIS A 29 0.97 -7.78 -2.82
N SER A 30 1.38 -6.68 -2.18
CA SER A 30 1.92 -6.71 -0.81
C SER A 30 0.85 -7.15 0.19
N TRP A 31 -0.43 -6.81 -0.04
CA TRP A 31 -1.55 -7.26 0.78
C TRP A 31 -1.72 -8.78 0.78
N ASN A 32 -1.44 -9.37 -0.40
CA ASN A 32 -1.46 -10.81 -0.65
C ASN A 32 -0.15 -11.51 -0.26
N GLY A 33 0.80 -10.81 0.36
CA GLY A 33 2.07 -11.38 0.82
C GLY A 33 3.09 -11.66 -0.29
N ARG A 34 2.93 -11.09 -1.49
CA ARG A 34 3.90 -11.29 -2.58
C ARG A 34 5.19 -10.48 -2.37
N GLU A 35 6.26 -10.97 -2.95
CA GLU A 35 7.57 -10.31 -2.97
C GLU A 35 7.73 -9.34 -4.14
N TYR A 36 8.48 -8.26 -3.95
CA TYR A 36 8.69 -7.23 -4.98
C TYR A 36 9.22 -7.79 -6.30
N ARG A 37 10.10 -8.80 -6.23
CA ARG A 37 10.61 -9.50 -7.43
C ARG A 37 9.50 -10.18 -8.23
N ALA A 38 8.56 -10.83 -7.55
CA ALA A 38 7.43 -11.49 -8.21
C ALA A 38 6.52 -10.47 -8.87
N ILE A 39 6.26 -9.36 -8.17
CA ILE A 39 5.46 -8.23 -8.65
C ILE A 39 6.10 -7.61 -9.90
N ALA A 40 7.39 -7.33 -9.85
CA ALA A 40 8.17 -6.77 -10.96
C ALA A 40 8.10 -7.67 -12.20
N LYS A 41 8.35 -8.97 -12.02
CA LYS A 41 8.29 -9.96 -13.11
C LYS A 41 6.90 -10.08 -13.73
N GLU A 42 5.85 -10.09 -12.91
CA GLU A 42 4.46 -10.24 -13.35
C GLU A 42 3.95 -8.99 -14.08
N ALA A 43 4.36 -7.81 -13.61
CA ALA A 43 3.94 -6.52 -14.17
C ALA A 43 4.89 -5.97 -15.25
N GLY A 44 5.99 -6.66 -15.55
CA GLY A 44 6.97 -6.24 -16.57
C GLY A 44 7.82 -5.03 -16.17
N TYR A 45 7.98 -4.77 -14.87
CA TYR A 45 8.82 -3.68 -14.34
C TYR A 45 10.16 -4.20 -13.82
N ASP A 46 11.12 -3.29 -13.68
CA ASP A 46 12.36 -3.56 -12.94
C ASP A 46 12.10 -3.75 -11.44
N ASP A 47 12.81 -4.70 -10.82
CA ASP A 47 12.76 -4.94 -9.37
C ASP A 47 13.11 -3.68 -8.58
N CYS A 48 14.10 -2.91 -9.07
CA CYS A 48 14.53 -1.67 -8.45
C CYS A 48 13.39 -0.66 -8.40
N TYR A 49 12.70 -0.46 -9.53
CA TYR A 49 11.59 0.48 -9.64
C TYR A 49 10.40 0.10 -8.73
N ILE A 50 10.04 -1.19 -8.66
CA ILE A 50 8.99 -1.67 -7.75
C ILE A 50 9.36 -1.45 -6.27
N ARG A 51 10.63 -1.64 -5.92
CA ARG A 51 11.11 -1.44 -4.54
C ARG A 51 11.11 0.03 -4.16
N GLU A 52 11.50 0.91 -5.08
CA GLU A 52 11.43 2.36 -4.89
C GLU A 52 9.97 2.82 -4.72
N ALA A 53 9.08 2.41 -5.64
CA ALA A 53 7.66 2.73 -5.56
C ALA A 53 7.03 2.22 -4.25
N GLY A 54 7.41 1.02 -3.80
CA GLY A 54 6.98 0.48 -2.52
C GLY A 54 7.51 1.26 -1.32
N ALA A 55 8.79 1.65 -1.33
CA ALA A 55 9.38 2.45 -0.27
C ALA A 55 8.72 3.83 -0.14
N GLU A 56 8.46 4.49 -1.27
CA GLU A 56 7.72 5.76 -1.31
C GLU A 56 6.30 5.62 -0.78
N LEU A 57 5.59 4.55 -1.15
CA LEU A 57 4.24 4.27 -0.66
C LEU A 57 4.22 4.16 0.87
N TRP A 58 5.15 3.39 1.45
CA TRP A 58 5.22 3.24 2.91
C TRP A 58 5.62 4.53 3.62
N ARG A 59 6.50 5.34 3.02
CA ARG A 59 6.83 6.68 3.54
C ARG A 59 5.61 7.58 3.56
N SER A 60 4.91 7.69 2.43
CA SER A 60 3.69 8.52 2.31
C SER A 60 2.62 8.10 3.34
N LEU A 61 2.44 6.79 3.52
CA LEU A 61 1.53 6.27 4.55
C LEU A 61 2.00 6.57 5.96
N SER A 62 3.32 6.52 6.22
CA SER A 62 3.86 6.84 7.53
C SER A 62 3.69 8.31 7.87
N GLU A 63 3.83 9.19 6.89
CA GLU A 63 3.62 10.63 7.03
C GLU A 63 2.15 10.95 7.30
N VAL A 64 1.22 10.37 6.54
CA VAL A 64 -0.21 10.63 6.73
C VAL A 64 -0.74 10.02 8.03
N LEU A 65 -0.30 8.82 8.39
CA LEU A 65 -0.77 8.13 9.59
C LEU A 65 0.01 8.51 10.86
N GLN A 66 1.08 9.32 10.72
CA GLN A 66 1.99 9.72 11.80
C GLN A 66 2.55 8.52 12.58
N GLU A 67 2.68 7.36 11.93
CA GLU A 67 3.13 6.09 12.51
C GLU A 67 4.04 5.35 11.52
N PRO A 68 5.07 4.61 11.97
CA PRO A 68 5.97 3.91 11.07
C PRO A 68 5.29 2.74 10.34
N VAL A 69 4.99 2.95 9.06
CA VAL A 69 4.41 1.95 8.16
C VAL A 69 5.50 1.22 7.38
N LYS A 70 5.39 -0.11 7.32
CA LYS A 70 6.29 -1.05 6.63
C LYS A 70 5.43 -2.12 5.95
N LYS A 71 5.99 -2.78 4.91
CA LYS A 71 5.35 -3.92 4.22
C LYS A 71 4.81 -5.00 5.19
N LYS A 72 5.46 -5.22 6.33
CA LYS A 72 5.05 -6.27 7.29
C LYS A 72 3.92 -5.87 8.25
N ASN A 73 3.72 -4.58 8.52
CA ASN A 73 2.77 -4.11 9.53
C ASN A 73 1.61 -3.29 8.94
N PHE A 74 1.71 -2.77 7.72
CA PHE A 74 0.68 -1.90 7.13
C PHE A 74 -0.71 -2.55 7.12
N ARG A 75 -0.81 -3.85 6.81
CA ARG A 75 -2.08 -4.59 6.83
C ARG A 75 -2.71 -4.62 8.22
N ALA A 76 -1.91 -4.88 9.25
CA ALA A 76 -2.39 -4.90 10.63
C ALA A 76 -2.78 -3.49 11.09
N LEU A 77 -1.97 -2.49 10.76
CA LEU A 77 -2.19 -1.09 11.12
C LEU A 77 -3.44 -0.52 10.46
N LEU A 78 -3.63 -0.74 9.15
CA LEU A 78 -4.84 -0.32 8.45
C LEU A 78 -6.08 -1.02 9.02
N LYS A 79 -6.00 -2.31 9.36
CA LYS A 79 -7.10 -3.00 10.03
C LYS A 79 -7.35 -2.40 11.42
N GLN A 80 -6.33 -2.15 12.21
CA GLN A 80 -6.51 -1.57 13.55
C GLN A 80 -7.17 -0.17 13.49
N LYS A 81 -6.75 0.67 12.55
CA LYS A 81 -7.22 2.05 12.42
C LYS A 81 -8.59 2.15 11.76
N PHE A 82 -8.89 1.26 10.81
CA PHE A 82 -10.05 1.41 9.92
C PHE A 82 -10.98 0.20 9.86
N SER A 83 -10.71 -0.90 10.59
CA SER A 83 -11.62 -2.06 10.63
C SER A 83 -12.98 -1.76 11.29
N ASN A 84 -13.14 -0.57 11.89
CA ASN A 84 -14.41 -0.07 12.43
C ASN A 84 -15.05 1.04 11.58
N GLN A 85 -14.47 1.43 10.44
CA GLN A 85 -14.98 2.53 9.62
C GLN A 85 -16.00 2.12 8.54
N ILE A 86 -16.41 0.84 8.49
CA ILE A 86 -17.57 0.43 7.68
C ILE A 86 -18.86 0.72 8.47
N MET A 87 -19.14 2.00 8.71
CA MET A 87 -20.48 2.52 9.03
C MET A 87 -20.44 4.06 9.03
N MET A 88 -20.42 4.68 7.85
CA MET A 88 -20.99 6.01 7.60
C MET A 88 -21.41 6.10 6.14
#